data_AF-D4ZIM6-F1
#
_entry.id   AF-D4ZIM6-F1
#
_cell.length_a   1.000
_cell.length_b   1.000
_cell.length_c   1.000
_cell.angle_alpha   90.00
_cell.angle_beta   90.00
_cell.angle_gamma   90.00
#
_symmetry.space_group_name_H-M   'P 1'
#
loop_
_entity.id
_entity.type
_entity.pdbx_description
1 polymer ?
#
loop_
_entity_poly.entity_id
_entity_poly.type
_entity_poly.pdbx_seq_one_letter_code
_entity_poly.pdbx_strand_id
1 'polypeptide(L)'
;MDKPSERDANYFYQQLTPSVESSLSRQQRQEFLQILNRAVSVPSKKLLSLQLSFWLFRHFYLVVYWGIDSRSRERNCAIPMVSGLLANGTIILSKGLCILLAGLITFWVAYEIKSLLGIDLFENFHLLDLIRSI
;
A
#
# COMPACT_ATOMS: atom_id res chain seq x y z
N MET A 1 -15.45 13.30 3.36
CA MET A 1 -15.37 14.33 2.31
C MET A 1 -14.13 14.07 1.49
N ASP A 2 -14.30 13.53 0.28
CA ASP A 2 -13.19 13.36 -0.67
C ASP A 2 -12.65 14.75 -1.02
N LYS A 3 -11.34 14.95 -0.86
CA LYS A 3 -10.69 16.16 -1.38
C LYS A 3 -10.77 16.08 -2.91
N PRO A 4 -11.46 17.01 -3.60
CA PRO A 4 -11.42 17.04 -5.05
C PRO A 4 -9.96 17.22 -5.46
N SER A 5 -9.52 16.49 -6.48
CA SER A 5 -8.19 16.71 -7.07
C SER A 5 -8.10 18.19 -7.44
N GLU A 6 -7.16 18.93 -6.84
CA GLU A 6 -7.01 20.39 -7.01
C GLU A 6 -6.89 20.87 -8.48
N ARG A 7 -6.72 19.95 -9.44
CA ARG A 7 -6.53 20.22 -10.86
C ARG A 7 -7.36 19.26 -11.72
N ASP A 8 -8.67 19.45 -11.74
CA ASP A 8 -9.60 18.70 -12.60
C ASP A 8 -9.80 19.40 -13.96
N ALA A 9 -10.56 18.79 -14.88
CA ALA A 9 -10.83 19.38 -16.19
C ALA A 9 -11.52 20.76 -16.09
N ASN A 10 -12.36 20.97 -15.08
CA ASN A 10 -13.05 22.24 -14.86
C ASN A 10 -12.08 23.34 -14.40
N TYR A 11 -11.12 23.01 -13.54
CA TYR A 11 -10.07 23.92 -13.09
C TYR A 11 -9.26 24.51 -14.25
N PHE A 12 -8.95 23.70 -15.28
CA PHE A 12 -8.25 24.18 -16.47
C PHE A 12 -9.18 24.92 -17.44
N TYR A 13 -10.45 24.51 -17.53
CA TYR A 13 -11.44 25.22 -18.34
C TYR A 13 -11.65 26.67 -17.84
N GLN A 14 -11.69 26.87 -16.53
CA GLN A 14 -11.85 28.19 -15.90
C GLN A 14 -10.65 29.14 -16.10
N GLN A 15 -9.52 28.63 -16.61
CA GLN A 15 -8.33 29.45 -16.92
C GLN A 15 -8.34 29.99 -18.35
N LEU A 16 -9.33 29.62 -19.17
CA LEU A 16 -9.48 30.17 -20.51
C LEU A 16 -9.71 31.68 -20.44
N THR A 17 -9.12 32.40 -21.40
CA THR A 17 -9.39 33.82 -21.55
C THR A 17 -10.88 34.01 -21.88
N PRO A 18 -11.57 35.03 -21.30
CA PRO A 18 -13.00 35.25 -21.54
C PRO A 18 -13.39 35.33 -23.02
N SER A 19 -12.50 35.87 -23.86
CA SER A 19 -12.69 35.93 -25.32
C SER A 19 -12.80 34.56 -25.96
N VAL A 20 -11.94 33.62 -25.55
CA VAL A 20 -11.92 32.24 -26.04
C VAL A 20 -13.14 31.48 -25.51
N GLU A 21 -13.48 31.64 -24.24
CA GLU A 21 -14.67 31.00 -23.65
C GLU A 21 -15.95 31.43 -24.38
N SER A 22 -16.12 32.72 -24.65
CA SER A 22 -17.29 33.25 -25.35
C SER A 22 -17.38 32.83 -26.82
N SER A 23 -16.25 32.44 -27.43
CA SER A 23 -16.20 32.01 -28.83
C SER A 23 -16.61 30.55 -29.03
N LEU A 24 -16.68 29.76 -27.94
CA LEU A 24 -17.01 28.35 -27.99
C LEU A 24 -18.52 28.13 -28.03
N SER A 25 -18.98 27.39 -29.05
CA SER A 25 -20.35 26.88 -29.07
C SER A 25 -20.56 25.83 -27.97
N ARG A 26 -21.82 25.54 -27.61
CA ARG A 26 -22.14 24.52 -26.60
C ARG A 26 -21.55 23.14 -26.95
N GLN A 27 -21.54 22.76 -28.22
CA GLN A 27 -20.96 21.50 -28.68
C GLN A 27 -19.43 21.51 -28.56
N GLN A 28 -18.77 22.59 -28.97
CA GLN A 28 -17.32 22.74 -28.84
C GLN A 28 -16.87 22.72 -27.39
N ARG A 29 -17.66 23.33 -26.49
CA ARG A 29 -17.42 23.27 -25.04
C ARG A 29 -17.46 21.83 -24.51
N GLN A 30 -18.45 21.04 -24.92
CA GLN A 30 -18.58 19.65 -24.48
C GLN A 30 -17.41 18.80 -24.97
N GLU A 31 -17.03 18.90 -26.25
CA GLU A 31 -15.87 18.20 -26.80
C GLU A 31 -14.56 18.61 -26.12
N PHE A 32 -14.39 19.90 -25.87
CA PHE A 32 -13.21 20.43 -25.19
C PHE A 32 -13.08 19.90 -23.75
N LEU A 33 -14.19 19.87 -22.99
CA LEU A 33 -14.22 19.27 -21.66
C LEU A 33 -13.96 17.76 -21.69
N GLN A 34 -14.44 17.04 -22.71
CA GLN A 34 -14.13 15.62 -22.88
C GLN A 34 -12.63 15.39 -23.13
N ILE A 35 -11.99 16.23 -23.95
CA ILE A 35 -10.55 16.17 -24.21
C ILE A 35 -9.77 16.48 -22.93
N LEU A 36 -10.14 17.54 -22.20
CA LEU A 36 -9.52 17.88 -20.93
C LEU A 36 -9.63 16.75 -19.91
N ASN A 37 -10.80 16.10 -19.80
CA ASN A 37 -10.96 14.95 -18.90
C ASN A 37 -10.05 13.77 -19.26
N ARG A 38 -9.67 13.60 -20.53
CA ARG A 38 -8.71 12.56 -20.97
C ARG A 38 -7.26 12.99 -20.81
N ALA A 39 -6.97 14.28 -20.99
CA ALA A 39 -5.62 14.83 -20.95
C ALA A 39 -5.12 15.15 -19.53
N VAL A 40 -6.03 15.56 -18.64
CA VAL A 40 -5.72 15.89 -17.26
C VAL A 40 -5.47 14.59 -16.49
N SER A 41 -4.23 14.42 -16.01
CA SER A 41 -3.87 13.26 -15.20
C SER A 41 -4.63 13.30 -13.88
N VAL A 42 -5.54 12.34 -13.67
CA VAL A 42 -6.15 12.12 -12.36
C VAL A 42 -5.02 11.81 -11.37
N PRO A 43 -4.91 12.52 -10.24
CA PRO A 43 -3.89 12.21 -9.25
C PRO A 43 -4.08 10.77 -8.79
N SER A 44 -3.04 9.96 -8.98
CA SER A 44 -3.03 8.56 -8.54
C SER A 44 -3.27 8.49 -7.03
N LYS A 45 -4.07 7.51 -6.58
CA LYS A 45 -4.27 7.26 -5.15
C LYS A 45 -2.89 7.18 -4.48
N LYS A 46 -2.67 8.11 -3.56
CA LYS A 46 -1.39 8.36 -2.90
C LYS A 46 -0.85 7.03 -2.34
N LEU A 47 0.37 6.64 -2.72
CA LEU A 47 1.09 5.53 -2.09
C LEU A 47 1.12 5.78 -0.58
N LEU A 48 0.66 4.81 0.20
CA LEU A 48 0.63 4.90 1.64
C LEU A 48 2.04 4.58 2.15
N SER A 49 2.78 5.61 2.55
CA SER A 49 4.12 5.45 3.09
C SER A 49 4.06 5.46 4.62
N LEU A 50 4.39 4.33 5.24
CA LEU A 50 4.62 4.21 6.67
C LEU A 50 6.12 4.34 6.93
N GLN A 51 6.50 5.37 7.67
CA GLN A 51 7.87 5.58 8.13
C GLN A 51 7.89 5.33 9.64
N LEU A 52 8.59 4.28 10.05
CA LEU A 52 8.72 3.89 11.45
C LEU A 52 10.16 4.12 11.90
N SER A 53 10.32 5.04 12.84
CA SER A 53 11.57 5.28 13.55
C SER A 53 11.46 4.68 14.95
N PHE A 54 12.28 3.67 15.25
CA PHE A 54 12.26 2.99 16.54
C PHE A 54 13.21 3.69 17.52
N TRP A 55 12.71 4.13 18.68
CA TRP A 55 13.55 4.78 19.70
C TRP A 55 14.58 3.81 20.33
N LEU A 56 14.25 2.52 20.36
CA LEU A 56 15.02 1.47 21.06
C LEU A 56 16.19 0.95 20.21
N PHE A 57 16.13 1.16 18.89
CA PHE A 57 17.11 0.69 17.92
C PHE A 57 17.62 1.88 17.11
N ARG A 58 18.47 2.70 17.74
CA ARG A 58 19.00 3.97 17.20
C ARG A 58 19.69 3.87 15.81
N HIS A 59 19.91 2.67 15.29
CA HIS A 59 20.55 2.40 13.99
C HIS A 59 19.60 1.88 12.90
N PHE A 60 18.30 1.69 13.19
CA PHE A 60 17.37 1.06 12.26
C PHE A 60 16.23 2.01 11.87
N TYR A 61 16.02 2.17 10.57
CA TYR A 61 14.96 2.96 9.97
C TYR A 61 14.16 2.07 9.02
N LEU A 62 12.84 1.97 9.24
CA LEU A 62 11.96 1.13 8.42
C LEU A 62 11.01 2.02 7.63
N VAL A 63 11.03 1.87 6.30
CA VAL A 63 10.07 2.51 5.40
C VAL A 63 9.29 1.44 4.67
N VAL A 64 7.98 1.45 4.86
CA VAL A 64 7.05 0.57 4.16
C VAL A 64 6.26 1.41 3.18
N TYR A 65 6.41 1.12 1.90
CA TYR A 65 5.55 1.66 0.85
C TYR A 65 4.45 0.64 0.55
N TRP A 66 3.20 1.03 0.81
CA TRP A 66 2.03 0.23 0.51
C TRP A 66 1.17 0.95 -0.52
N GLY A 67 0.99 0.34 -1.68
CA GLY A 67 0.22 0.91 -2.78
C GLY A 67 -0.44 -0.16 -3.60
N ILE A 68 -1.68 0.09 -3.99
CA ILE A 68 -2.37 -0.73 -4.99
C ILE A 68 -2.23 0.03 -6.31
N ASP A 69 -1.55 -0.56 -7.30
CA ASP A 69 -1.49 0.00 -8.64
C ASP A 69 -2.88 -0.09 -9.27
N SER A 70 -3.59 1.04 -9.26
CA SER A 70 -4.94 1.17 -9.81
C SER A 70 -4.94 1.66 -11.26
N ARG A 71 -3.80 1.65 -11.96
CA ARG A 71 -3.78 1.94 -13.39
C ARG A 71 -4.52 0.82 -14.12
N SER A 72 -5.82 1.00 -14.30
CA SER A 72 -6.61 0.24 -15.28
C SER A 72 -6.16 0.67 -16.67
N ARG A 73 -4.96 0.22 -17.05
CA ARG A 73 -4.63 0.11 -18.46
C ARG A 73 -5.25 -1.21 -18.85
N GLU A 74 -6.49 -1.16 -19.34
CA GLU A 74 -7.03 -2.16 -20.25
C GLU A 74 -6.09 -2.21 -21.47
N ARG A 75 -4.90 -2.78 -21.29
CA ARG A 75 -4.23 -3.44 -22.38
C ARG A 75 -5.11 -4.65 -22.61
N ASN A 76 -5.69 -4.77 -23.80
CA ASN A 76 -6.28 -6.00 -24.32
C ASN A 76 -5.19 -7.10 -24.41
N CYS A 77 -4.57 -7.43 -23.29
CA CYS A 77 -3.75 -8.62 -23.14
C CYS A 77 -4.75 -9.73 -22.84
N ALA A 78 -4.97 -10.57 -23.84
CA ALA A 78 -5.71 -11.80 -23.77
C ALA A 78 -5.04 -12.80 -22.79
N ILE A 79 -5.07 -12.52 -21.49
CA ILE A 79 -4.66 -13.46 -20.44
C ILE A 79 -5.77 -13.47 -19.38
N PRO A 80 -6.83 -14.29 -19.56
CA PRO A 80 -8.11 -14.05 -18.90
C PRO A 80 -8.29 -14.72 -17.52
N MET A 81 -7.27 -15.30 -16.87
CA MET A 81 -7.52 -15.98 -15.58
C MET A 81 -6.33 -16.01 -14.62
N VAL A 82 -5.12 -16.12 -15.15
CA VAL A 82 -3.91 -16.26 -14.31
C VAL A 82 -3.56 -14.95 -13.58
N SER A 83 -3.87 -13.78 -14.17
CA SER A 83 -3.54 -12.48 -13.57
C SER A 83 -4.33 -12.19 -12.29
N GLY A 84 -5.61 -12.55 -12.23
CA GLY A 84 -6.45 -12.36 -11.05
C GLY A 84 -6.07 -13.29 -9.89
N LEU A 85 -5.75 -14.54 -10.19
CA LEU A 85 -5.26 -15.51 -9.19
C LEU A 85 -3.88 -15.11 -8.63
N LEU A 86 -2.96 -14.63 -9.49
CA LEU A 86 -1.66 -14.13 -9.05
C LEU A 86 -1.79 -12.82 -8.24
N ALA A 87 -2.66 -11.90 -8.65
CA ALA A 87 -2.91 -10.66 -7.91
C ALA A 87 -3.52 -10.93 -6.52
N ASN A 88 -4.53 -11.79 -6.43
CA ASN A 88 -5.13 -12.14 -5.15
C ASN A 88 -4.17 -13.00 -4.30
N GLY A 89 -3.43 -13.92 -4.92
CA GLY A 89 -2.43 -14.75 -4.26
C GLY A 89 -1.30 -13.93 -3.65
N THR A 90 -0.78 -12.93 -4.37
CA THR A 90 0.27 -12.03 -3.85
C THR A 90 -0.25 -11.18 -2.68
N ILE A 91 -1.49 -10.71 -2.71
CA ILE A 91 -2.11 -10.00 -1.58
C ILE A 91 -2.24 -10.94 -0.36
N ILE A 92 -2.72 -12.17 -0.54
CA ILE A 92 -2.87 -13.14 0.56
C ILE A 92 -1.51 -13.52 1.15
N LEU A 93 -0.52 -13.82 0.30
CA LEU A 93 0.85 -14.14 0.73
C LEU A 93 1.49 -12.98 1.50
N SER A 94 1.36 -11.75 1.01
CA SER A 94 1.91 -10.57 1.68
C SER A 94 1.30 -10.37 3.08
N LYS A 95 -0.03 -10.51 3.20
CA LYS A 95 -0.72 -10.44 4.50
C LYS A 95 -0.30 -11.57 5.43
N GLY A 96 -0.23 -12.80 4.93
CA GLY A 96 0.21 -13.96 5.71
C GLY A 96 1.63 -13.79 6.25
N LEU A 97 2.55 -13.31 5.41
CA LEU A 97 3.93 -13.03 5.80
C LEU A 97 4.01 -11.94 6.88
N CYS A 98 3.24 -10.85 6.74
CA CYS A 98 3.18 -9.81 7.76
C CYS A 98 2.66 -10.34 9.11
N ILE A 99 1.64 -11.19 9.11
CA ILE A 99 1.08 -11.79 10.34
C ILE A 99 2.11 -12.71 11.00
N LEU A 100 2.80 -13.56 10.23
CA LEU A 100 3.83 -14.46 10.75
C LEU A 100 5.01 -13.68 11.37
N LEU A 101 5.50 -12.65 10.69
CA LEU A 101 6.56 -11.80 11.22
C LEU A 101 6.12 -11.08 12.50
N ALA A 102 4.91 -10.53 12.53
CA ALA A 102 4.37 -9.91 13.74
C ALA A 102 4.24 -10.91 14.90
N GLY A 103 3.82 -12.15 14.61
CA GLY A 103 3.74 -13.23 15.60
C GLY A 103 5.11 -13.62 16.16
N LEU A 104 6.12 -13.78 15.30
CA LEU A 104 7.50 -14.07 15.72
C LEU A 104 8.08 -12.96 16.59
N ILE A 105 7.89 -11.70 16.22
CA ILE A 105 8.33 -10.55 17.02
C ILE A 105 7.62 -10.54 18.37
N THR A 106 6.31 -10.78 18.39
CA THR A 106 5.52 -10.83 19.64
C THR A 106 6.01 -11.96 20.56
N PHE A 107 6.27 -13.15 20.00
CA PHE A 107 6.80 -14.29 20.75
C PHE A 107 8.19 -14.01 21.31
N TRP A 108 9.07 -13.38 20.50
CA TRP A 108 10.41 -13.00 20.95
C TRP A 108 10.37 -11.97 22.07
N VAL A 109 9.54 -10.93 21.96
CA VAL A 109 9.34 -9.95 23.03
C VAL A 109 8.79 -10.60 24.31
N ALA A 110 7.82 -11.52 24.19
CA ALA A 110 7.30 -12.25 25.33
C ALA A 110 8.38 -13.13 26.01
N TYR A 111 9.25 -13.76 25.22
CA TYR A 111 10.39 -14.52 25.73
C TYR A 111 11.38 -13.64 26.50
N GLU A 112 11.73 -12.47 25.96
CA GLU A 112 12.61 -11.52 26.63
C GLU A 112 12.01 -10.99 27.93
N ILE A 113 10.71 -10.65 27.95
CA ILE A 113 10.01 -10.25 29.17
C ILE A 113 10.05 -11.37 30.22
N LYS A 114 9.78 -12.61 29.81
CA LYS A 114 9.86 -13.79 30.68
C LYS A 114 11.28 -13.98 31.24
N SER A 115 12.29 -13.82 30.39
CA SER A 115 13.71 -13.91 30.79
C SER A 115 14.06 -12.83 31.82
N LEU A 116 13.59 -11.61 31.62
CA LEU A 116 13.82 -10.47 32.51
C LEU A 116 13.09 -10.63 33.86
N LEU A 117 11.91 -11.25 33.87
CA LEU A 117 11.17 -11.62 35.08
C LEU A 117 11.78 -12.82 35.83
N GLY A 118 12.81 -13.46 35.29
CA GLY A 118 13.51 -14.59 35.92
C GLY A 118 12.65 -15.86 36.03
N ILE A 119 11.53 -15.93 35.33
CA ILE A 119 10.68 -17.13 35.30
C ILE A 119 11.41 -18.18 34.47
N ASP A 120 11.72 -19.34 35.02
CA ASP A 120 12.34 -20.43 34.26
C ASP A 120 11.30 -21.43 33.76
N LEU A 121 10.83 -21.26 32.51
CA LEU A 121 9.92 -22.19 31.81
C LEU A 121 10.49 -23.62 31.69
N PHE A 122 11.80 -23.80 31.79
CA PHE A 122 12.48 -25.08 31.53
C PHE A 122 13.50 -25.40 32.61
N GLU A 123 13.12 -25.21 33.87
CA GLU A 123 13.98 -25.43 35.04
C GLU A 123 14.59 -26.84 35.10
N ASN A 124 13.98 -27.82 34.41
CA ASN A 124 14.44 -29.22 34.35
C ASN A 124 14.46 -29.82 32.92
N PHE A 125 14.45 -29.01 31.86
CA PHE A 125 14.43 -29.51 30.49
C PHE A 125 15.81 -29.33 29.85
N HIS A 126 16.69 -30.31 30.02
CA HIS A 126 17.94 -30.39 29.28
C HIS A 126 17.71 -31.11 27.95
N LEU A 127 18.05 -30.47 26.83
CA LEU A 127 18.03 -31.09 25.50
C LEU A 127 18.84 -32.40 25.45
N LEU A 128 19.88 -32.49 26.27
CA LEU A 128 20.71 -33.68 26.45
C LEU A 128 19.94 -34.88 27.01
N ASP A 129 19.02 -34.67 27.96
CA ASP A 129 18.23 -35.76 28.55
C ASP A 129 17.21 -36.31 27.55
N LEU A 130 16.65 -35.44 26.70
CA LEU A 130 15.71 -35.83 25.66
C LEU A 130 16.40 -36.64 24.55
N ILE A 131 17.59 -36.21 24.11
CA ILE A 131 18.41 -36.95 23.13
C ILE A 131 18.86 -38.32 23.69
N ARG A 132 19.06 -38.44 25.00
CA ARG A 132 19.44 -39.70 25.65
C ARG A 132 18.27 -40.68 25.82
N SER A 133 17.04 -40.17 25.76
CA SER A 133 15.79 -40.94 25.92
C SER A 133 15.22 -41.51 24.60
N ILE A 134 15.73 -41.04 23.46
CA ILE A 134 15.45 -41.53 22.10
C ILE A 134 16.50 -42.58 21.73
#